data_AF-A0A944MME7-F1
#
_entry.id   AF-A0A944MME7-F1
#
_cell.length_a   1.000
_cell.length_b   1.000
_cell.length_c   1.000
_cell.angle_alpha   90.00
_cell.angle_beta   90.00
_cell.angle_gamma   90.00
#
_symmetry.space_group_name_H-M   'P 1'
#
loop_
_entity.id
_entity.type
_entity.pdbx_description
1 polymer ?
#
loop_
_entity_poly.entity_id
_entity_poly.type
_entity_poly.pdbx_seq_one_letter_code
_entity_poly.pdbx_strand_id
1 'polypeptide(L)' 'MELILRDKTTLIDGTKRYEIEVCNTERIYLGYFLESFEGWCNYTTPSKNEPYLRVDVSPNFEENFEDLFSFLKNWEI' A
#
# COMPACT_ATOMS: atom_id res chain seq x y z
N MET A 1 4.15 5.32 10.88
CA MET A 1 4.37 5.99 9.59
C MET A 1 3.14 6.81 9.28
N GLU A 2 3.31 7.96 8.64
CA GLU A 2 2.19 8.80 8.25
C GLU A 2 1.58 8.29 6.94
N LEU A 3 0.67 7.32 7.06
CA LEU A 3 -0.03 6.68 5.94
C LEU A 3 -1.50 7.12 5.87
N ILE A 4 -1.89 7.72 4.75
CA ILE A 4 -3.26 8.17 4.50
C ILE A 4 -3.85 7.32 3.38
N LEU A 5 -4.97 6.65 3.66
CA LEU A 5 -5.72 5.93 2.63
C LEU A 5 -6.57 6.95 1.85
N ARG A 6 -6.23 7.20 0.59
CA ARG A 6 -6.96 8.12 -0.31
C ARG A 6 -8.18 7.44 -0.92
N ASP A 7 -8.00 6.23 -1.44
CA ASP A 7 -9.04 5.46 -2.11
C ASP A 7 -8.88 3.96 -1.86
N LYS A 8 -10.02 3.25 -1.86
CA LYS A 8 -10.08 1.78 -1.86
C LYS A 8 -11.11 1.34 -2.90
N THR A 9 -10.65 0.67 -3.95
CA THR A 9 -11.50 0.20 -5.05
C THR A 9 -11.36 -1.31 -5.22
N THR A 10 -12.47 -2.01 -5.50
CA THR A 10 -12.44 -3.43 -5.89
C THR A 10 -12.44 -3.52 -7.42
N LEU A 11 -11.46 -4.21 -7.99
CA LEU A 11 -11.34 -4.42 -9.43
C LEU A 11 -12.22 -5.59 -9.89
N ILE A 12 -12.38 -5.74 -11.20
CA ILE A 12 -13.26 -6.75 -11.82
C ILE A 12 -12.86 -8.19 -11.52
N ASP A 13 -11.59 -8.43 -11.21
CA ASP A 13 -11.00 -9.72 -10.86
C ASP A 13 -11.04 -10.00 -9.35
N GLY A 14 -11.64 -9.09 -8.56
CA GLY A 14 -11.69 -9.15 -7.11
C GLY A 14 -10.48 -8.52 -6.42
N THR A 15 -9.42 -8.17 -7.14
CA THR A 15 -8.23 -7.51 -6.61
C THR A 15 -8.62 -6.21 -5.90
N LYS A 16 -7.99 -5.93 -4.76
CA LYS A 16 -8.24 -4.73 -3.96
C LYS A 16 -7.16 -3.71 -4.22
N ARG A 17 -7.56 -2.58 -4.79
CA ARG A 17 -6.68 -1.44 -5.04
C ARG A 17 -6.75 -0.46 -3.88
N TYR A 18 -5.60 -0.14 -3.32
CA TYR A 18 -5.42 0.86 -2.28
C TYR A 18 -4.57 2.00 -2.85
N GLU A 19 -5.07 3.23 -2.78
CA GLU A 19 -4.26 4.42 -3.04
C GLU A 19 -3.82 5.01 -1.71
N ILE A 20 -2.52 4.93 -1.44
CA ILE A 20 -1.91 5.25 -0.16
C ILE A 20 -0.99 6.45 -0.35
N GLU A 21 -1.34 7.56 0.29
CA GLU A 21 -0.45 8.70 0.44
C GLU A 21 0.52 8.45 1.58
N VAL A 22 1.79 8.74 1.32
CA VAL A 22 2.89 8.58 2.26
C VAL A 22 3.89 9.72 2.08
N CYS A 23 4.38 10.26 3.19
CA CYS A 23 5.41 11.29 3.15
C CYS A 23 6.64 10.79 2.34
N ASN A 24 7.27 11.67 1.57
CA ASN A 24 8.40 11.32 0.71
C ASN A 24 9.57 10.65 1.46
N THR A 25 9.83 11.07 2.70
CA THR A 25 10.88 10.50 3.56
C THR A 25 10.59 9.06 3.95
N GLU A 26 9.31 8.68 4.06
CA GLU A 26 8.89 7.35 4.49
C GLU A 26 8.54 6.41 3.33
N ARG A 27 8.42 6.94 2.10
CA ARG A 27 8.08 6.16 0.91
C ARG A 27 9.03 4.99 0.66
N ILE A 28 10.33 5.20 0.92
CA ILE A 28 11.33 4.14 0.72
C ILE A 28 11.13 2.98 1.69
N TYR A 29 10.72 3.27 2.95
CA TYR A 29 10.41 2.23 3.93
C TYR A 29 9.15 1.47 3.52
N LEU A 30 8.10 2.17 3.09
CA LEU A 30 6.89 1.52 2.59
C LEU A 30 7.20 0.60 1.41
N GLY A 31 8.01 1.07 0.44
CA GLY A 31 8.49 0.22 -0.66
C GLY A 31 9.21 -1.03 -0.17
N TYR A 32 10.12 -0.89 0.80
CA TYR A 32 10.84 -2.03 1.39
C TYR A 32 9.91 -3.07 2.03
N PHE A 33 8.87 -2.64 2.75
CA PHE A 33 7.86 -3.57 3.26
C PHE A 33 7.13 -4.27 2.11
N LEU A 34 6.60 -3.51 1.15
CA LEU A 34 5.81 -4.06 0.05
C LEU A 34 6.62 -5.06 -0.80
N GLU A 35 7.90 -4.82 -1.04
CA GLU A 35 8.82 -5.78 -1.67
C GLU A 35 9.00 -7.04 -0.83
N SER A 36 9.04 -6.92 0.49
CA SER A 36 9.16 -8.09 1.39
C SER A 36 7.89 -8.97 1.38
N PHE A 37 6.77 -8.45 0.88
CA PHE A 37 5.50 -9.16 0.68
C PHE A 37 5.24 -9.47 -0.80
N GLU A 38 6.29 -9.70 -1.58
CA GLU A 38 6.18 -10.17 -2.96
C GLU A 38 5.24 -11.38 -3.06
N GLY A 39 4.26 -11.31 -3.95
CA GLY A 39 3.20 -12.32 -4.12
C GLY A 39 1.87 -11.99 -3.41
N TRP A 40 1.86 -11.08 -2.43
CA TRP A 40 0.60 -10.59 -1.83
C TRP A 40 -0.01 -9.46 -2.64
N CYS A 41 0.85 -8.56 -3.11
CA CYS A 41 0.45 -7.36 -3.82
C CYS A 41 1.48 -6.94 -4.85
N ASN A 42 1.05 -6.11 -5.79
CA ASN A 42 1.91 -5.30 -6.64
C ASN A 42 1.76 -3.85 -6.24
N TYR A 43 2.82 -3.04 -6.37
CA TYR A 43 2.71 -1.62 -6.11
C TYR A 43 3.39 -0.78 -7.20
N THR A 44 2.89 0.44 -7.37
CA THR A 44 3.43 1.38 -8.35
C THR A 44 3.24 2.83 -7.90
N THR A 45 3.96 3.74 -8.54
CA THR A 45 3.81 5.19 -8.38
C THR A 45 3.13 5.73 -9.65
N PRO A 46 1.80 5.94 -9.65
CA PRO A 46 1.07 6.27 -10.89
C PRO A 46 1.45 7.65 -11.46
N SER A 47 1.90 8.56 -10.60
CA SER A 47 2.33 9.90 -10.98
C SER A 47 3.64 10.24 -10.26
N LYS A 48 4.61 10.77 -11.00
CA LYS A 48 5.89 11.24 -10.43
C LYS A 48 5.72 12.50 -9.56
N ASN A 49 4.62 13.24 -9.78
CA ASN A 49 4.37 14.53 -9.16
C ASN A 49 3.42 14.43 -7.97
N GLU A 50 2.82 13.27 -7.73
CA GLU A 50 1.91 13.06 -6.59
C GLU A 50 2.50 12.04 -5.63
N PRO A 51 2.49 12.33 -4.32
CA PRO A 51 3.19 11.53 -3.33
C PRO A 51 2.39 10.30 -2.87
N TYR A 52 1.75 9.57 -3.79
CA TYR A 52 0.98 8.37 -3.45
C TYR A 52 1.46 7.13 -4.19
N LEU A 53 1.25 6.00 -3.53
CA LEU A 53 1.46 4.66 -4.05
C LEU A 53 0.10 4.04 -4.34
N ARG A 54 0.05 3.28 -5.43
CA ARG A 54 -1.07 2.40 -5.71
C ARG A 54 -0.63 0.98 -5.41
N VAL A 55 -1.37 0.29 -4.56
CA VAL A 55 -1.11 -1.09 -4.16
C VAL A 55 -2.30 -1.95 -4.56
N ASP A 56 -2.06 -2.92 -5.42
CA ASP A 56 -3.05 -3.88 -5.90
C ASP A 56 -2.82 -5.21 -5.19
N VAL A 57 -3.73 -5.58 -4.30
CA VAL A 57 -3.64 -6.73 -3.39
C VAL A 57 -4.53 -7.86 -3.89
N SER A 58 -3.97 -9.06 -3.99
CA SER A 58 -4.72 -10.25 -4.36
C SER A 58 -5.83 -10.54 -3.34
N PRO A 59 -7.02 -11.01 -3.77
CA PRO A 59 -8.15 -11.28 -2.86
C PRO A 59 -7.80 -12.19 -1.69
N ASN A 60 -6.88 -13.13 -1.91
CA ASN A 60 -6.46 -14.11 -0.91
C ASN A 60 -5.62 -13.50 0.22
N PHE A 61 -5.14 -12.26 0.06
CA PHE A 61 -4.26 -11.58 1.01
C PHE A 61 -4.83 -10.23 1.48
N GLU A 62 -6.11 -9.93 1.21
CA GLU A 62 -6.75 -8.67 1.62
C GLU A 62 -6.62 -8.45 3.13
N GLU A 63 -7.03 -9.41 3.94
CA GLU A 63 -6.99 -9.33 5.40
C GLU A 63 -5.55 -9.15 5.90
N ASN A 64 -4.61 -9.94 5.37
CA ASN A 64 -3.19 -9.83 5.74
C ASN A 64 -2.60 -8.46 5.40
N PHE A 65 -3.01 -7.88 4.28
CA PHE A 65 -2.59 -6.54 3.90
C PHE A 65 -3.21 -5.45 4.79
N GLU A 66 -4.49 -5.58 5.15
CA GLU A 66 -5.14 -4.63 6.07
C GLU A 66 -4.52 -4.64 7.47
N ASP A 67 -4.12 -5.82 7.95
CA ASP A 67 -3.36 -5.97 9.20
C ASP A 67 -1.99 -5.29 9.11
N LEU A 68 -1.25 -5.54 8.03
CA LEU A 68 0.03 -4.88 7.77
C LEU A 68 -0.12 -3.36 7.70
N PHE A 69 -1.10 -2.88 6.95
CA PHE A 69 -1.36 -1.45 6.79
C PHE A 69 -1.71 -0.79 8.13
N SER A 70 -2.52 -1.46 8.95
CA SER A 70 -2.87 -1.02 10.29
C SER A 70 -1.66 -1.02 11.24
N PHE A 71 -0.79 -2.01 11.14
CA PHE A 71 0.48 -2.04 11.87
C PHE A 71 1.38 -0.86 11.48
N LEU A 72 1.60 -0.64 10.18
CA LEU A 72 2.49 0.41 9.66
C LEU A 72 2.02 1.83 10.02
N LYS A 73 0.69 2.05 10.09
CA LYS A 73 0.12 3.31 10.60
C LYS A 73 0.56 3.65 12.02
N ASN A 74 0.70 2.63 12.87
CA ASN A 74 1.11 2.80 14.27
C ASN A 74 2.62 2.60 14.49
N TRP A 75 3.37 2.25 13.44
CA TRP A 75 4.80 2.00 13.55
C TRP A 75 5.57 3.32 13.65
N GLU A 76 6.17 3.60 14.80
CA GLU A 76 7.08 4.73 14.99
C GLU A 76 8.48 4.35 14.48
N ILE A 77 9.04 5.17 13.58
CA ILE A 77 10.41 5.04 13.05
C ILE A 77 11.36 5.91 13.88
#